data_AF-A0A835YTL2-F1
#
_entry.id   AF-A0A835YTL2-F1
#
_cell.length_a   1.000
_cell.length_b   1.000
_cell.length_c   1.000
_cell.angle_alpha   90.00
_cell.angle_beta   90.00
_cell.angle_gamma   90.00
#
_symmetry.space_group_name_H-M   'P 1'
#
loop_
_entity.id
_entity.type
_entity.pdbx_description
1 polymer ?
#
loop_
_entity_poly.entity_id
_entity_poly.type
_entity_poly.pdbx_seq_one_letter_code
_entity_poly.pdbx_strand_id
1 'polypeptide(L)'
;MRHGDRTPKQKMKMHVTCSHYLNYFARHAANPRKDLKVKGKMELKEFLKVTVDLLEGGSLYSAEGDPVFDQDVMTKYLQIRHVLERWEISGINRKLQLKPHAWVTPEGATTERATELELILKWGGELTKLGERQAMELGDNFRRAIYPDVGGGGLLRLHSTFRHDLKIKTSDEGRVMKTAAAFAKGFLELEGGLTPILVSLVHKEKSSGMMLDQTGNKDIKKDMDRCKAFIKKVLDTDVDMSEEAIRAVVPASQESVMGALRKLRNPQARLREVMGLMEGIVKQLEDRVAQCGASPMARDGRVSREERDYDRGQAEMKFSTRRPARGETLLLMVDRWRTLRRELYNERKGGFDITKVPDVHDNARYDCLHNWSLKLEGLDKLYDLAKDLADCVVPQEYGITVPEKQTIGSKMCNALLEKIRMDLIIARGTNEDDSDMRYNLDLSHAEDLPINSLGRRVRTRLYFTSESHLQTLLNVLRYPIGNRSSVVTEEAARMISRTKELCYLTSFVLRLFEDLEKPPTDPTRFRVEILFSPGVVKHPLLPDDHLHTAPLVPLHKNLSCAHLEGSLEAAMTLAATPHVDEAAHEREEELLRAQWQDGGACLFAFESLCGEGALLHECTLK
;
A
#
# COMPACT_ATOMS: atom_id res chain seq x y z
N MET A 1 -11.55 4.82 0.43
CA MET A 1 -10.76 5.05 1.67
C MET A 1 -9.49 4.21 1.65
N ARG A 2 -8.36 4.75 2.12
CA ARG A 2 -7.05 4.09 2.17
C ARG A 2 -6.88 3.21 3.42
N HIS A 3 -6.38 1.99 3.26
CA HIS A 3 -5.76 1.24 4.36
C HIS A 3 -4.25 1.58 4.50
N GLY A 4 -3.60 1.36 5.65
CA GLY A 4 -2.21 1.84 5.75
C GLY A 4 -1.45 1.61 7.05
N ASP A 5 -2.06 1.80 8.23
CA ASP A 5 -1.34 1.62 9.50
C ASP A 5 -1.13 0.13 9.81
N ARG A 6 0.00 -0.44 9.41
CA ARG A 6 0.28 -1.87 9.48
C ARG A 6 1.67 -2.17 10.02
N THR A 7 1.83 -3.36 10.62
CA THR A 7 3.16 -3.89 10.98
C THR A 7 4.03 -4.08 9.72
N PRO A 8 5.35 -3.88 9.80
CA PRO A 8 6.24 -4.09 8.67
C PRO A 8 6.08 -5.48 8.06
N LYS A 9 5.94 -5.55 6.74
CA LYS A 9 5.82 -6.81 6.03
C LYS A 9 7.20 -7.34 5.73
N GLN A 10 7.50 -8.52 6.24
CA GLN A 10 8.81 -9.16 6.09
C GLN A 10 8.67 -10.47 5.31
N LYS A 11 9.75 -10.84 4.65
CA LYS A 11 9.87 -12.10 3.92
C LYS A 11 11.27 -12.64 4.18
N MET A 12 11.39 -13.93 4.40
CA MET A 12 12.67 -14.62 4.34
C MET A 12 12.64 -15.62 3.19
N LYS A 13 13.82 -15.88 2.64
CA LYS A 13 14.02 -16.90 1.61
C LYS A 13 15.25 -17.73 1.94
N MET A 14 15.11 -19.04 1.79
CA MET A 14 16.24 -19.96 1.85
C MET A 14 16.02 -21.15 0.91
N HIS A 15 17.12 -21.62 0.35
CA HIS A 15 17.16 -22.90 -0.34
C HIS A 15 17.27 -24.01 0.71
N VAL A 16 16.50 -25.09 0.55
CA VAL A 16 16.46 -26.21 1.50
C VAL A 16 16.50 -27.55 0.77
N THR A 17 17.36 -28.42 1.27
CA THR A 17 17.54 -29.81 0.80
C THR A 17 17.31 -30.83 1.93
N CYS A 18 17.03 -30.36 3.15
CA CYS A 18 16.84 -31.22 4.31
C CYS A 18 15.59 -32.09 4.19
N SER A 19 15.73 -33.38 4.53
CA SER A 19 14.67 -34.41 4.45
C SER A 19 13.37 -34.00 5.17
N HIS A 20 13.49 -33.31 6.31
CA HIS A 20 12.37 -32.81 7.10
C HIS A 20 11.38 -31.95 6.28
N TYR A 21 11.88 -30.94 5.58
CA TYR A 21 11.03 -30.07 4.76
C TYR A 21 10.60 -30.72 3.45
N LEU A 22 11.42 -31.58 2.85
CA LEU A 22 11.03 -32.38 1.69
C LEU A 22 9.85 -33.31 2.02
N ASN A 23 9.89 -33.95 3.18
CA ASN A 23 8.82 -34.82 3.67
C ASN A 23 7.54 -34.03 4.01
N TYR A 24 7.67 -32.83 4.57
CA TYR A 24 6.52 -31.95 4.76
C TYR A 24 5.90 -31.57 3.41
N PHE A 25 6.71 -31.17 2.43
CA PHE A 25 6.24 -30.82 1.09
C PHE A 25 5.54 -31.99 0.41
N ALA A 26 6.12 -33.19 0.45
CA ALA A 26 5.52 -34.38 -0.16
C ALA A 26 4.16 -34.77 0.42
N ARG A 27 3.92 -34.47 1.71
CA ARG A 27 2.63 -34.75 2.37
C ARG A 27 1.53 -33.75 2.04
N HIS A 28 1.89 -32.50 1.73
CA HIS A 28 0.93 -31.40 1.53
C HIS A 28 0.80 -30.96 0.08
N ALA A 29 1.80 -31.21 -0.76
CA ALA A 29 1.77 -30.84 -2.17
C ALA A 29 1.01 -31.88 -2.99
N ALA A 30 -0.02 -31.43 -3.73
CA ALA A 30 -0.75 -32.29 -4.66
C ALA A 30 0.09 -32.72 -5.88
N ASN A 31 1.16 -31.99 -6.20
CA ASN A 31 2.07 -32.31 -7.30
C ASN A 31 3.51 -31.91 -6.91
N PRO A 32 4.50 -32.80 -7.10
CA PRO A 32 5.92 -32.54 -6.79
C PRO A 32 6.55 -31.33 -7.49
N ARG A 33 5.96 -30.87 -8.61
CA ARG A 33 6.44 -29.72 -9.41
C ARG A 33 5.66 -28.43 -9.17
N LYS A 34 4.59 -28.44 -8.37
CA LYS A 34 3.77 -27.24 -8.12
C LYS A 34 4.12 -26.59 -6.79
N ASP A 35 4.11 -25.26 -6.78
CA ASP A 35 4.23 -24.46 -5.57
C ASP A 35 3.19 -24.86 -4.51
N LEU A 36 3.66 -25.19 -3.30
CA LEU A 36 2.81 -25.35 -2.15
C LEU A 36 2.66 -24.00 -1.43
N LYS A 37 1.42 -23.55 -1.21
CA LYS A 37 1.11 -22.30 -0.49
C LYS A 37 0.28 -22.63 0.75
N VAL A 38 0.90 -22.50 1.92
CA VAL A 38 0.26 -22.80 3.20
C VAL A 38 -0.12 -21.49 3.91
N LYS A 39 -1.40 -21.36 4.25
CA LYS A 39 -1.97 -20.26 5.05
C LYS A 39 -2.76 -20.76 6.26
N GLY A 40 -3.14 -22.04 6.27
CA GLY A 40 -3.97 -22.62 7.31
C GLY A 40 -3.24 -22.75 8.65
N LYS A 41 -4.01 -22.62 9.74
CA LYS A 41 -3.46 -22.61 11.11
C LYS A 41 -2.84 -23.95 11.48
N MET A 42 -3.48 -25.05 11.09
CA MET A 42 -3.07 -26.41 11.46
C MET A 42 -1.77 -26.79 10.75
N GLU A 43 -1.70 -26.53 9.46
CA GLU A 43 -0.58 -26.85 8.60
C GLU A 43 0.66 -26.01 8.97
N LEU A 44 0.48 -24.73 9.34
CA LEU A 44 1.57 -23.89 9.84
C LEU A 44 2.10 -24.34 11.21
N LYS A 45 1.23 -24.84 12.10
CA LYS A 45 1.66 -25.44 13.38
C LYS A 45 2.43 -26.73 13.17
N GLU A 46 2.01 -27.55 12.22
CA GLU A 46 2.75 -28.74 11.85
C GLU A 46 4.13 -28.38 11.26
N PHE A 47 4.20 -27.38 10.38
CA PHE A 47 5.46 -26.91 9.84
C PHE A 47 6.41 -26.41 10.93
N LEU A 48 5.87 -25.67 11.91
CA LEU A 48 6.64 -25.26 13.08
C LEU A 48 7.22 -26.46 13.82
N LYS A 49 6.41 -27.50 14.07
CA LYS A 49 6.90 -28.72 14.73
C LYS A 49 8.07 -29.34 13.95
N VAL A 50 7.96 -29.43 12.62
CA VAL A 50 9.04 -29.91 11.76
C VAL A 50 10.32 -29.07 11.91
N THR A 51 10.20 -27.75 12.03
CA THR A 51 11.35 -26.86 12.28
C THR A 51 11.96 -27.06 13.67
N VAL A 52 11.14 -27.26 14.70
CA VAL A 52 11.60 -27.51 16.07
C VAL A 52 12.32 -28.85 16.15
N ASP A 53 11.72 -29.92 15.60
CA ASP A 53 12.32 -31.25 15.54
C ASP A 53 13.68 -31.23 14.81
N LEU A 54 13.81 -30.42 13.75
CA LEU A 54 15.07 -30.23 13.02
C LEU A 54 16.14 -29.50 13.86
N LEU A 55 15.73 -28.51 14.66
CA LEU A 55 16.63 -27.74 15.52
C LEU A 55 17.09 -28.54 16.74
N GLU A 56 16.21 -29.33 17.36
CA GLU A 56 16.48 -30.13 18.55
C GLU A 56 17.12 -31.48 18.23
N GLY A 57 16.83 -32.06 17.06
CA GLY A 57 17.31 -33.38 16.65
C GLY A 57 18.80 -33.46 16.28
N GLY A 58 19.59 -32.42 16.53
CA GLY A 58 21.04 -32.39 16.30
C GLY A 58 21.49 -32.49 14.83
N SER A 59 20.57 -32.67 13.88
CA SER A 59 20.88 -32.83 12.45
C SER A 59 21.50 -31.58 11.79
N LEU A 60 21.55 -30.47 12.51
CA LEU A 60 22.20 -29.22 12.10
C LEU A 60 23.59 -29.04 12.71
N TYR A 61 24.03 -29.93 13.61
CA TYR A 61 25.31 -29.88 14.30
C TYR A 61 26.11 -31.17 14.04
N SER A 62 27.43 -31.06 13.94
CA SER A 62 28.34 -32.19 13.82
C SER A 62 28.39 -32.97 15.13
N ALA A 63 28.96 -34.18 15.11
CA ALA A 63 29.20 -34.96 16.33
C ALA A 63 30.11 -34.24 17.35
N GLU A 64 30.85 -33.21 16.89
CA GLU A 64 31.75 -32.38 17.69
C GLU A 64 31.06 -31.10 18.22
N GLY A 65 29.80 -30.87 17.85
CA GLY A 65 28.98 -29.73 18.29
C GLY A 65 29.08 -28.49 17.40
N ASP A 66 29.79 -28.56 16.26
CA ASP A 66 29.89 -27.45 15.32
C ASP A 66 28.69 -27.41 14.37
N PRO A 67 28.12 -26.25 14.05
CA PRO A 67 27.03 -26.15 13.08
C PRO A 67 27.48 -26.65 11.70
N VAL A 68 26.74 -27.61 11.14
CA VAL A 68 26.96 -28.20 9.80
C VAL A 68 26.69 -27.19 8.69
N PHE A 69 25.90 -26.16 9.00
CA PHE A 69 25.54 -25.09 8.08
C PHE A 69 26.16 -23.77 8.51
N ASP A 70 26.39 -22.89 7.53
CA ASP A 70 26.84 -21.52 7.77
C ASP A 70 25.92 -20.79 8.77
N GLN A 71 26.48 -19.87 9.54
CA GLN A 71 25.84 -19.09 10.59
C GLN A 71 24.58 -18.35 10.09
N ASP A 72 24.62 -17.91 8.83
CA ASP A 72 23.48 -17.29 8.13
C ASP A 72 22.30 -18.25 7.94
N VAL A 73 22.55 -19.54 7.70
CA VAL A 73 21.51 -20.55 7.50
C VAL A 73 20.89 -20.93 8.84
N MET A 74 21.71 -21.06 9.89
CA MET A 74 21.22 -21.32 11.26
C MET A 74 20.33 -20.18 11.78
N THR A 75 20.72 -18.93 11.53
CA THR A 75 19.92 -17.75 11.87
C THR A 75 18.54 -17.81 11.20
N LYS A 76 18.45 -18.28 9.95
CA LYS A 76 17.18 -18.46 9.23
C LYS A 76 16.30 -19.54 9.85
N TYR A 77 16.84 -20.68 10.25
CA TYR A 77 16.04 -21.71 10.95
C TYR A 77 15.47 -21.19 12.27
N LEU A 78 16.27 -20.49 13.07
CA LEU A 78 15.83 -19.83 14.30
C LEU A 78 14.75 -18.78 14.03
N GLN A 79 14.89 -18.02 12.94
CA GLN A 79 13.89 -17.04 12.50
C GLN A 79 12.55 -17.71 12.15
N ILE A 80 12.55 -18.85 11.45
CA ILE A 80 11.32 -19.62 11.15
C ILE A 80 10.60 -20.00 12.44
N ARG A 81 11.32 -20.61 13.40
CA ARG A 81 10.78 -20.98 14.70
C ARG A 81 10.18 -19.76 15.40
N HIS A 82 10.95 -18.66 15.48
CA HIS A 82 10.53 -17.44 16.16
C HIS A 82 9.27 -16.82 15.56
N VAL A 83 9.21 -16.74 14.23
CA VAL A 83 8.07 -16.21 13.50
C VAL A 83 6.85 -17.09 13.72
N LEU A 84 6.97 -18.41 13.78
CA LEU A 84 5.84 -19.33 13.88
C LEU A 84 5.34 -19.58 15.31
N GLU A 85 6.22 -19.67 16.30
CA GLU A 85 5.88 -19.91 17.72
C GLU A 85 5.22 -18.70 18.38
N ARG A 86 5.81 -17.51 18.20
CA ARG A 86 5.61 -16.43 19.18
C ARG A 86 4.30 -15.68 19.05
N TRP A 87 3.73 -15.64 17.85
CA TRP A 87 2.43 -14.99 17.66
C TRP A 87 1.36 -16.03 17.43
N GLU A 88 0.18 -15.78 17.99
CA GLU A 88 -0.99 -16.59 17.75
C GLU A 88 -1.23 -16.69 16.24
N ILE A 89 -1.15 -17.92 15.70
CA ILE A 89 -1.42 -18.19 14.29
C ILE A 89 -2.92 -17.94 14.05
N SER A 90 -3.28 -16.69 13.81
CA SER A 90 -4.52 -16.31 13.14
C SER A 90 -4.22 -16.45 11.64
N GLY A 91 -4.90 -17.38 10.96
CA GLY A 91 -4.56 -17.88 9.61
C GLY A 91 -4.59 -16.88 8.44
N ILE A 92 -4.42 -15.58 8.70
CA ILE A 92 -4.53 -14.50 7.71
C ILE A 92 -3.16 -13.83 7.46
N ASN A 93 -2.23 -13.82 8.42
CA ASN A 93 -1.08 -12.91 8.39
C ASN A 93 0.28 -13.58 8.17
N ARG A 94 0.29 -14.90 7.99
CA ARG A 94 1.49 -15.67 7.64
C ARG A 94 1.24 -16.50 6.41
N LYS A 95 2.23 -16.55 5.54
CA LYS A 95 2.19 -17.37 4.34
C LYS A 95 3.53 -18.07 4.18
N LEU A 96 3.49 -19.39 4.28
CA LEU A 96 4.57 -20.26 3.86
C LEU A 96 4.35 -20.62 2.39
N GLN A 97 5.39 -20.50 1.58
CA GLN A 97 5.41 -20.96 0.21
C GLN A 97 6.66 -21.81 0.00
N LEU A 98 6.47 -23.04 -0.43
CA LEU A 98 7.55 -23.96 -0.80
C LEU A 98 7.50 -24.14 -2.31
N LYS A 99 8.62 -23.87 -2.99
CA LYS A 99 8.74 -24.02 -4.44
C LYS A 99 9.76 -25.09 -4.79
N PRO A 100 9.38 -26.13 -5.54
CA PRO A 100 10.34 -27.13 -5.99
C PRO A 100 11.27 -26.57 -7.08
N HIS A 101 12.57 -26.82 -6.93
CA HIS A 101 13.60 -26.48 -7.92
C HIS A 101 14.15 -27.70 -8.65
N ALA A 102 14.27 -28.83 -7.95
CA ALA A 102 14.72 -30.10 -8.52
C ALA A 102 13.86 -31.25 -8.00
N TRP A 103 13.71 -32.28 -8.83
CA TRP A 103 12.95 -33.48 -8.52
C TRP A 103 13.58 -34.69 -9.20
N VAL A 104 13.43 -35.84 -8.56
CA VAL A 104 13.94 -37.12 -9.05
C VAL A 104 12.80 -38.14 -9.00
N THR A 105 12.78 -39.04 -9.98
CA THR A 105 11.93 -40.23 -9.95
C THR A 105 12.77 -41.36 -9.36
N PRO A 106 12.52 -41.81 -8.12
CA PRO A 106 13.26 -42.93 -7.54
C PRO A 106 13.09 -44.19 -8.40
N GLU A 107 14.15 -45.00 -8.52
CA GLU A 107 14.08 -46.27 -9.26
C GLU A 107 12.98 -47.17 -8.70
N GLY A 108 12.03 -47.57 -9.57
CA GLY A 108 10.88 -48.39 -9.20
C GLY A 108 9.67 -47.64 -8.62
N ALA A 109 9.73 -46.31 -8.47
CA ALA A 109 8.60 -45.51 -8.00
C ALA A 109 7.80 -44.89 -9.18
N THR A 110 6.48 -44.86 -9.05
CA THR A 110 5.57 -44.20 -10.00
C THR A 110 5.41 -42.70 -9.74
N THR A 111 5.97 -42.17 -8.63
CA THR A 111 5.79 -40.79 -8.18
C THR A 111 7.12 -40.06 -8.04
N GLU A 112 7.21 -38.88 -8.66
CA GLU A 112 8.36 -37.98 -8.54
C GLU A 112 8.46 -37.42 -7.12
N ARG A 113 9.67 -37.15 -6.63
CA ARG A 113 9.91 -36.46 -5.36
C ARG A 113 10.79 -35.26 -5.58
N ALA A 114 10.41 -34.13 -4.98
CA ALA A 114 11.28 -32.95 -4.94
C ALA A 114 12.53 -33.26 -4.10
N THR A 115 13.70 -32.87 -4.59
CA THR A 115 14.99 -32.97 -3.90
C THR A 115 15.49 -31.63 -3.39
N GLU A 116 15.02 -30.53 -4.00
CA GLU A 116 15.39 -29.17 -3.65
C GLU A 116 14.16 -28.26 -3.62
N LEU A 117 14.05 -27.43 -2.58
CA LEU A 117 12.99 -26.43 -2.44
C LEU A 117 13.53 -25.03 -2.16
N GLU A 118 12.88 -23.99 -2.68
CA GLU A 118 12.96 -22.62 -2.17
C GLU A 118 11.84 -22.42 -1.14
N LEU A 119 12.23 -22.26 0.13
CA LEU A 119 11.35 -21.91 1.23
C LEU A 119 11.22 -20.40 1.31
N ILE A 120 9.97 -19.92 1.27
CA ILE A 120 9.62 -18.52 1.44
C ILE A 120 8.60 -18.41 2.58
N LEU A 121 9.00 -17.80 3.70
CA LEU A 121 8.09 -17.46 4.78
C LEU A 121 7.85 -15.95 4.78
N LYS A 122 6.58 -15.54 4.77
CA LYS A 122 6.15 -14.13 4.80
C LYS A 122 5.30 -13.88 6.04
N TRP A 123 5.56 -12.79 6.75
CA TRP A 123 4.84 -12.38 7.96
C TRP A 123 4.68 -10.86 8.04
N GLY A 124 3.87 -10.39 8.99
CA GLY A 124 3.57 -8.98 9.20
C GLY A 124 2.52 -8.43 8.22
N GLY A 125 2.47 -7.11 8.06
CA GLY A 125 1.44 -6.44 7.27
C GLY A 125 0.06 -6.43 7.93
N GLU A 126 0.01 -6.54 9.26
CA GLU A 126 -1.21 -6.57 10.06
C GLU A 126 -1.63 -5.15 10.46
N LEU A 127 -2.93 -4.84 10.38
CA LEU A 127 -3.47 -3.59 10.91
C LEU A 127 -3.09 -3.42 12.39
N THR A 128 -2.51 -2.27 12.75
CA THR A 128 -2.08 -1.97 14.13
C THR A 128 -3.28 -1.66 15.05
N LYS A 129 -3.07 -1.63 16.38
CA LYS A 129 -4.16 -1.32 17.33
C LYS A 129 -4.52 0.17 17.28
N LEU A 130 -3.50 1.00 17.01
CA LEU A 130 -3.68 2.40 16.71
C LEU A 130 -4.52 2.55 15.43
N GLY A 131 -4.17 1.84 14.37
CA GLY A 131 -4.94 1.85 13.12
C GLY A 131 -6.40 1.40 13.30
N GLU A 132 -6.66 0.33 14.06
CA GLU A 132 -8.02 -0.09 14.42
C GLU A 132 -8.80 1.04 15.14
N ARG A 133 -8.16 1.74 16.09
CA ARG A 133 -8.79 2.85 16.82
C ARG A 133 -9.06 4.05 15.91
N GLN A 134 -8.09 4.47 15.11
CA GLN A 134 -8.22 5.58 14.17
C GLN A 134 -9.31 5.35 13.13
N ALA A 135 -9.44 4.13 12.62
CA ALA A 135 -10.51 3.77 11.70
C ALA A 135 -11.89 3.91 12.37
N MET A 136 -12.00 3.46 13.62
CA MET A 136 -13.22 3.57 14.42
C MET A 136 -13.58 5.03 14.72
N GLU A 137 -12.62 5.84 15.16
CA GLU A 137 -12.79 7.27 15.42
C GLU A 137 -13.18 8.02 14.13
N LEU A 138 -12.55 7.72 13.00
CA LEU A 138 -12.97 8.28 11.72
C LEU A 138 -14.40 7.85 11.38
N GLY A 139 -14.79 6.61 11.63
CA GLY A 139 -16.17 6.15 11.42
C GLY A 139 -17.18 6.99 12.20
N ASP A 140 -16.92 7.23 13.48
CA ASP A 140 -17.77 8.07 14.33
C ASP A 140 -17.80 9.52 13.84
N ASN A 141 -16.64 10.12 13.56
CA ASN A 141 -16.54 11.49 13.05
C ASN A 141 -17.24 11.63 11.69
N PHE A 142 -17.08 10.65 10.80
CA PHE A 142 -17.72 10.61 9.49
C PHE A 142 -19.23 10.55 9.62
N ARG A 143 -19.76 9.72 10.53
CA ARG A 143 -21.18 9.69 10.84
C ARG A 143 -21.69 11.07 11.25
N ARG A 144 -21.05 11.72 12.22
CA ARG A 144 -21.46 13.03 12.73
C ARG A 144 -21.39 14.13 11.67
N ALA A 145 -20.37 14.09 10.80
CA ALA A 145 -20.15 15.10 9.77
C ALA A 145 -21.06 14.94 8.54
N ILE A 146 -21.31 13.70 8.11
CA ILE A 146 -22.06 13.41 6.88
C ILE A 146 -23.55 13.20 7.16
N TYR A 147 -23.91 12.69 8.34
CA TYR A 147 -25.29 12.41 8.77
C TYR A 147 -25.60 13.13 10.09
N PRO A 148 -25.70 14.47 10.10
CA PRO A 148 -25.96 15.23 11.33
C PRO A 148 -27.32 14.87 11.93
N ASP A 149 -27.39 14.79 13.27
CA ASP A 149 -28.63 14.47 13.99
C ASP A 149 -29.53 15.71 14.11
N VAL A 150 -30.57 15.79 13.29
CA VAL A 150 -31.51 16.93 13.26
C VAL A 150 -32.68 16.74 14.25
N GLY A 151 -32.44 16.08 15.39
CA GLY A 151 -33.44 15.87 16.45
C GLY A 151 -34.26 14.58 16.31
N GLY A 152 -33.67 13.54 15.70
CA GLY A 152 -34.37 12.30 15.35
C GLY A 152 -33.55 11.02 15.56
N GLY A 153 -32.37 11.09 16.19
CA GLY A 153 -31.47 9.94 16.37
C GLY A 153 -30.64 9.60 15.12
N GLY A 154 -30.50 10.57 14.20
CA GLY A 154 -29.59 10.54 13.03
C GLY A 154 -29.53 9.21 12.26
N LEU A 155 -28.31 8.83 11.85
CA LEU A 155 -28.02 7.55 11.18
C LEU A 155 -28.38 6.31 12.03
N LEU A 156 -28.39 6.43 13.37
CA LEU A 156 -28.59 5.29 14.28
C LEU A 156 -30.04 4.80 14.34
N ARG A 157 -31.04 5.71 14.27
CA ARG A 157 -32.45 5.30 14.18
C ARG A 157 -32.77 4.57 12.87
N LEU A 158 -31.99 4.82 11.82
CA LEU A 158 -32.13 4.15 10.53
C LEU A 158 -31.47 2.73 10.54
N HIS A 159 -30.64 2.40 11.55
CA HIS A 159 -29.90 1.12 11.67
C HIS A 159 -30.79 -0.11 11.80
N SER A 160 -31.98 0.04 12.38
CA SER A 160 -32.99 -1.03 12.47
C SER A 160 -33.48 -1.52 11.09
N THR A 161 -33.27 -0.74 10.03
CA THR A 161 -33.66 -1.06 8.64
C THR A 161 -32.47 -1.19 7.66
N PHE A 162 -31.22 -1.00 8.10
CA PHE A 162 -30.08 -0.66 7.22
C PHE A 162 -29.29 -1.80 6.58
N ARG A 163 -29.54 -3.08 6.89
CA ARG A 163 -28.83 -4.19 6.22
C ARG A 163 -28.92 -4.12 4.69
N HIS A 164 -29.88 -3.36 4.17
CA HIS A 164 -30.21 -3.23 2.76
C HIS A 164 -29.72 -1.94 2.07
N ASP A 165 -29.35 -0.91 2.83
CA ASP A 165 -29.15 0.47 2.32
C ASP A 165 -27.66 0.93 2.36
N LEU A 166 -26.78 0.12 2.97
CA LEU A 166 -25.33 0.31 3.06
C LEU A 166 -24.59 -0.89 2.45
N LYS A 167 -23.66 -0.66 1.51
CA LYS A 167 -22.76 -1.70 0.99
C LYS A 167 -21.30 -1.34 1.25
N ILE A 168 -20.58 -2.20 1.98
CA ILE A 168 -19.14 -2.06 2.22
C ILE A 168 -18.39 -3.06 1.33
N LYS A 169 -17.48 -2.54 0.50
CA LYS A 169 -16.66 -3.31 -0.44
C LYS A 169 -15.19 -3.11 -0.14
N THR A 170 -14.43 -4.20 -0.19
CA THR A 170 -12.98 -4.20 0.09
C THR A 170 -12.25 -5.08 -0.91
N SER A 171 -10.95 -4.81 -1.12
CA SER A 171 -10.04 -5.79 -1.70
C SER A 171 -9.94 -7.07 -0.85
N ASP A 172 -9.42 -8.17 -1.41
CA ASP A 172 -9.26 -9.46 -0.71
C ASP A 172 -8.14 -9.47 0.35
N GLU A 173 -7.62 -8.31 0.70
CA GLU A 173 -6.51 -8.20 1.62
C GLU A 173 -6.96 -8.02 3.08
N GLY A 174 -6.51 -8.92 3.95
CA GLY A 174 -7.02 -9.02 5.33
C GLY A 174 -6.94 -7.74 6.16
N ARG A 175 -5.90 -6.91 5.98
CA ARG A 175 -5.80 -5.60 6.68
C ARG A 175 -6.81 -4.57 6.18
N VAL A 176 -7.22 -4.66 4.91
CA VAL A 176 -8.19 -3.76 4.29
C VAL A 176 -9.58 -4.10 4.82
N MET A 177 -9.90 -5.40 4.88
CA MET A 177 -11.11 -5.90 5.51
C MET A 177 -11.20 -5.49 6.98
N LYS A 178 -10.12 -5.64 7.76
CA LYS A 178 -10.09 -5.22 9.17
C LYS A 178 -10.26 -3.70 9.32
N THR A 179 -9.65 -2.90 8.44
CA THR A 179 -9.83 -1.45 8.43
C THR A 179 -11.30 -1.09 8.16
N ALA A 180 -11.92 -1.74 7.17
CA ALA A 180 -13.32 -1.53 6.83
C ALA A 180 -14.25 -1.93 7.97
N ALA A 181 -13.98 -3.06 8.64
CA ALA A 181 -14.74 -3.51 9.80
C ALA A 181 -14.59 -2.55 11.00
N ALA A 182 -13.38 -2.04 11.26
CA ALA A 182 -13.13 -1.09 12.33
C ALA A 182 -13.82 0.26 12.06
N PHE A 183 -13.77 0.74 10.81
CA PHE A 183 -14.54 1.92 10.39
C PHE A 183 -16.04 1.69 10.56
N ALA A 184 -16.57 0.57 10.06
CA ALA A 184 -17.99 0.24 10.17
C ALA A 184 -18.46 0.17 11.62
N LYS A 185 -17.62 -0.36 12.51
CA LYS A 185 -17.89 -0.40 13.95
C LYS A 185 -18.13 0.99 14.53
N GLY A 186 -17.26 1.96 14.24
CA GLY A 186 -17.43 3.34 14.71
C GLY A 186 -18.56 4.08 13.99
N PHE A 187 -18.69 3.86 12.68
CA PHE A 187 -19.71 4.48 11.83
C PHE A 187 -21.14 4.06 12.21
N LEU A 188 -21.33 2.81 12.64
CA LEU A 188 -22.64 2.26 13.02
C LEU A 188 -22.81 2.10 14.54
N GLU A 189 -21.82 2.50 15.35
CA GLU A 189 -21.80 2.35 16.82
C GLU A 189 -22.10 0.91 17.28
N LEU A 190 -21.41 -0.06 16.67
CA LEU A 190 -21.60 -1.48 16.97
C LEU A 190 -20.77 -1.90 18.19
N GLU A 191 -21.39 -2.70 19.06
CA GLU A 191 -20.71 -3.34 20.18
C GLU A 191 -20.06 -4.69 19.78
N GLY A 192 -19.09 -5.16 20.57
CA GLY A 192 -18.44 -6.47 20.37
C GLY A 192 -17.16 -6.46 19.51
N GLY A 193 -16.72 -7.65 19.11
CA GLY A 193 -15.49 -7.86 18.33
C GLY A 193 -15.64 -7.49 16.85
N LEU A 194 -14.53 -7.37 16.12
CA LEU A 194 -14.57 -7.08 14.67
C LEU A 194 -14.99 -8.29 13.83
N THR A 195 -14.87 -9.51 14.35
CA THR A 195 -15.12 -10.76 13.59
C THR A 195 -16.56 -10.86 13.06
N PRO A 196 -17.62 -10.63 13.85
CA PRO A 196 -18.99 -10.66 13.34
C PRO A 196 -19.22 -9.60 12.26
N ILE A 197 -18.65 -8.40 12.43
CA ILE A 197 -18.76 -7.29 11.46
C ILE A 197 -18.08 -7.65 10.14
N LEU A 198 -16.89 -8.24 10.21
CA LEU A 198 -16.12 -8.64 9.04
C LEU A 198 -16.83 -9.72 8.21
N VAL A 199 -17.59 -10.61 8.85
CA VAL A 199 -18.33 -11.67 8.16
C VAL A 199 -19.68 -11.18 7.62
N SER A 200 -20.36 -10.29 8.34
CA SER A 200 -21.74 -9.89 8.00
C SER A 200 -21.85 -8.63 7.14
N LEU A 201 -20.96 -7.65 7.31
CA LEU A 201 -21.09 -6.33 6.67
C LEU A 201 -20.03 -6.07 5.60
N VAL A 202 -18.84 -6.65 5.75
CA VAL A 202 -17.70 -6.40 4.87
C VAL A 202 -17.70 -7.42 3.73
N HIS A 203 -18.09 -6.97 2.54
CA HIS A 203 -18.18 -7.85 1.38
C HIS A 203 -16.91 -7.79 0.55
N LYS A 204 -16.24 -8.93 0.44
CA LYS A 204 -15.18 -9.12 -0.56
C LYS A 204 -15.77 -8.95 -1.95
N GLU A 205 -15.02 -8.31 -2.83
CA GLU A 205 -15.39 -8.30 -4.24
C GLU A 205 -15.21 -9.72 -4.82
N LYS A 206 -16.29 -10.30 -5.39
CA LYS A 206 -16.20 -11.58 -6.10
C LYS A 206 -15.43 -11.36 -7.40
N SER A 207 -14.64 -12.34 -7.79
CA SER A 207 -13.65 -12.43 -8.88
C SER A 207 -14.12 -12.04 -10.30
N SER A 208 -15.32 -11.49 -10.48
CA SER A 208 -15.88 -11.07 -11.78
C SER A 208 -15.63 -9.59 -12.11
N GLY A 209 -14.92 -8.82 -11.27
CA GLY A 209 -14.66 -7.39 -11.51
C GLY A 209 -13.24 -6.90 -11.22
N MET A 210 -12.53 -7.50 -10.25
CA MET A 210 -11.18 -7.06 -9.82
C MET A 210 -11.02 -5.53 -9.79
N MET A 211 -12.04 -4.81 -9.31
CA MET A 211 -12.10 -3.34 -9.36
C MET A 211 -11.12 -2.69 -8.38
N LEU A 212 -10.90 -3.33 -7.23
CA LEU A 212 -10.02 -2.84 -6.17
C LEU A 212 -8.69 -3.61 -6.07
N ASP A 213 -8.51 -4.62 -6.91
CA ASP A 213 -7.29 -5.43 -6.99
C ASP A 213 -6.60 -5.16 -8.32
N GLN A 214 -5.34 -4.69 -8.28
CA GLN A 214 -4.56 -4.34 -9.47
C GLN A 214 -4.56 -5.51 -10.46
N THR A 215 -5.31 -5.38 -11.56
CA THR A 215 -5.22 -6.34 -12.66
C THR A 215 -3.88 -6.13 -13.35
N GLY A 216 -3.20 -7.24 -13.65
CA GLY A 216 -1.87 -7.28 -14.26
C GLY A 216 -1.88 -6.82 -15.72
N ASN A 217 -2.35 -5.59 -15.97
CA ASN A 217 -2.18 -4.95 -17.27
C ASN A 217 -0.68 -4.67 -17.45
N LYS A 218 -0.05 -5.50 -18.28
CA LYS A 218 1.40 -5.44 -18.54
C LYS A 218 1.82 -4.07 -19.03
N ASP A 219 0.94 -3.35 -19.74
CA ASP A 219 1.25 -2.04 -20.30
C ASP A 219 1.32 -0.96 -19.23
N ILE A 220 0.40 -0.96 -18.25
CA ILE A 220 0.49 -0.06 -17.09
C ILE A 220 1.79 -0.28 -16.33
N LYS A 221 2.17 -1.55 -16.16
CA LYS A 221 3.40 -1.88 -15.45
C LYS A 221 4.63 -1.33 -16.19
N LYS A 222 4.67 -1.41 -17.52
CA LYS A 222 5.75 -0.81 -18.32
C LYS A 222 5.82 0.71 -18.12
N ASP A 223 4.68 1.40 -18.18
CA ASP A 223 4.61 2.85 -18.00
C ASP A 223 5.11 3.28 -16.60
N MET A 224 4.68 2.56 -15.57
CA MET A 224 5.15 2.79 -14.20
C MET A 224 6.65 2.47 -14.03
N ASP A 225 7.13 1.40 -14.66
CA ASP A 225 8.55 1.01 -14.61
C ASP A 225 9.43 2.05 -15.34
N ARG A 226 8.93 2.68 -16.42
CA ARG A 226 9.58 3.83 -17.08
C ARG A 226 9.67 5.04 -16.14
N CYS A 227 8.57 5.42 -15.50
CA CYS A 227 8.56 6.51 -14.51
C CYS A 227 9.58 6.27 -13.39
N LYS A 228 9.63 5.03 -12.86
CA LYS A 228 10.60 4.63 -11.83
C LYS A 228 12.04 4.72 -12.32
N ALA A 229 12.31 4.34 -13.57
CA ALA A 229 13.65 4.44 -14.15
C ALA A 229 14.10 5.91 -14.28
N PHE A 230 13.20 6.80 -14.70
CA PHE A 230 13.46 8.24 -14.76
C PHE A 230 13.79 8.81 -13.37
N ILE A 231 12.93 8.56 -12.37
CA ILE A 231 13.14 9.03 -10.99
C ILE A 231 14.45 8.46 -10.43
N LYS A 232 14.75 7.18 -10.71
CA LYS A 232 16.02 6.57 -10.30
C LYS A 232 17.20 7.36 -10.85
N LYS A 233 17.20 7.70 -12.14
CA LYS A 233 18.28 8.47 -12.76
C LYS A 233 18.47 9.83 -12.10
N VAL A 234 17.37 10.54 -11.82
CA VAL A 234 17.40 11.85 -11.16
C VAL A 234 18.00 11.75 -9.76
N LEU A 235 17.52 10.82 -8.93
CA LEU A 235 17.95 10.71 -7.52
C LEU A 235 19.35 10.09 -7.36
N ASP A 236 19.85 9.39 -8.37
CA ASP A 236 21.21 8.81 -8.39
C ASP A 236 22.26 9.82 -8.87
N THR A 237 21.84 11.03 -9.29
CA THR A 237 22.75 12.09 -9.75
C THR A 237 23.31 12.87 -8.55
N ASP A 238 24.64 12.95 -8.41
CA ASP A 238 25.33 13.68 -7.33
C ASP A 238 25.44 15.19 -7.60
N VAL A 239 24.31 15.86 -7.77
CA VAL A 239 24.28 17.29 -8.10
C VAL A 239 23.28 18.01 -7.21
N ASP A 240 23.64 19.22 -6.77
CA ASP A 240 22.71 20.14 -6.13
C ASP A 240 21.65 20.59 -7.14
N MET A 241 20.39 20.27 -6.85
CA MET A 241 19.29 20.59 -7.78
C MET A 241 19.00 22.09 -7.80
N SER A 242 19.20 22.74 -8.95
CA SER A 242 18.73 24.11 -9.20
C SER A 242 17.20 24.18 -9.35
N GLU A 243 16.62 25.38 -9.33
CA GLU A 243 15.17 25.53 -9.54
C GLU A 243 14.75 25.11 -10.95
N GLU A 244 15.60 25.32 -11.95
CA GLU A 244 15.39 24.91 -13.34
C GLU A 244 15.40 23.38 -13.45
N ALA A 245 16.36 22.74 -12.79
CA ALA A 245 16.43 21.29 -12.67
C ALA A 245 15.16 20.72 -12.02
N ILE A 246 14.69 21.31 -10.92
CA ILE A 246 13.46 20.87 -10.25
C ILE A 246 12.24 20.98 -11.17
N ARG A 247 12.13 22.04 -11.97
CA ARG A 247 11.04 22.20 -12.96
C ARG A 247 11.11 21.17 -14.08
N ALA A 248 12.31 20.83 -14.55
CA ALA A 248 12.51 19.80 -15.57
C ALA A 248 12.11 18.40 -15.07
N VAL A 249 12.39 18.10 -13.79
CA VAL A 249 12.04 16.81 -13.16
C VAL A 249 10.54 16.71 -12.85
N VAL A 250 9.86 17.83 -12.64
CA VAL A 250 8.43 17.86 -12.31
C VAL A 250 7.65 18.71 -13.34
N PRO A 251 7.52 18.26 -14.60
CA PRO A 251 6.80 19.00 -15.64
C PRO A 251 5.33 19.29 -15.27
N ALA A 252 4.71 18.39 -14.50
CA ALA A 252 3.36 18.57 -13.99
C ALA A 252 3.21 19.69 -12.93
N SER A 253 4.30 20.40 -12.59
CA SER A 253 4.33 21.54 -11.67
C SER A 253 3.67 21.27 -10.31
N GLN A 254 3.82 20.04 -9.80
CA GLN A 254 3.26 19.64 -8.52
C GLN A 254 4.07 20.26 -7.36
N GLU A 255 3.44 21.16 -6.60
CA GLU A 255 4.08 21.96 -5.55
C GLU A 255 4.68 21.08 -4.45
N SER A 256 4.02 19.99 -4.06
CA SER A 256 4.50 19.09 -3.02
C SER A 256 5.80 18.38 -3.40
N VAL A 257 5.90 17.89 -4.65
CA VAL A 257 7.10 17.22 -5.17
C VAL A 257 8.24 18.23 -5.33
N MET A 258 7.97 19.39 -5.93
CA MET A 258 8.99 20.45 -6.05
C MET A 258 9.49 20.91 -4.68
N GLY A 259 8.58 21.08 -3.71
CA GLY A 259 8.93 21.44 -2.34
C GLY A 259 9.79 20.38 -1.64
N ALA A 260 9.53 19.10 -1.88
CA ALA A 260 10.35 18.01 -1.35
C ALA A 260 11.75 17.99 -1.99
N LEU A 261 11.86 18.14 -3.32
CA LEU A 261 13.16 18.24 -4.01
C LEU A 261 14.00 19.44 -3.52
N ARG A 262 13.38 20.61 -3.32
CA ARG A 262 14.05 21.81 -2.76
C ARG A 262 14.66 21.54 -1.39
N LYS A 263 13.98 20.79 -0.54
CA LYS A 263 14.48 20.43 0.79
C LYS A 263 15.63 19.44 0.73
N LEU A 264 15.56 18.46 -0.17
CA LEU A 264 16.60 17.46 -0.33
C LEU A 264 17.93 18.11 -0.77
N ARG A 265 17.86 19.13 -1.64
CA ARG A 265 18.98 19.80 -2.32
C ARG A 265 19.79 18.84 -3.19
N ASN A 266 20.56 17.94 -2.58
CA ASN A 266 21.29 16.86 -3.26
C ASN A 266 20.68 15.51 -2.87
N PRO A 267 19.89 14.88 -3.75
CA PRO A 267 19.22 13.61 -3.46
C PRO A 267 20.18 12.47 -3.12
N GLN A 268 21.31 12.35 -3.83
CA GLN A 268 22.24 11.25 -3.63
C GLN A 268 22.97 11.37 -2.29
N ALA A 269 23.37 12.59 -1.90
CA ALA A 269 23.92 12.86 -0.58
C ALA A 269 22.93 12.50 0.54
N ARG A 270 21.64 12.82 0.38
CA ARG A 270 20.59 12.43 1.33
C ARG A 270 20.37 10.93 1.41
N LEU A 271 20.46 10.21 0.29
CA LEU A 271 20.39 8.74 0.29
C LEU A 271 21.57 8.10 1.05
N ARG A 272 22.77 8.64 0.92
CA ARG A 272 23.94 8.22 1.71
C ARG A 272 23.74 8.52 3.21
N GLU A 273 23.16 9.67 3.54
CA GLU A 273 22.82 10.04 4.92
C GLU A 273 21.79 9.07 5.54
N VAL A 274 20.75 8.71 4.78
CA VAL A 274 19.76 7.68 5.16
C VAL A 274 20.44 6.34 5.45
N MET A 275 21.37 5.91 4.58
CA MET A 275 22.13 4.67 4.81
C MET A 275 22.95 4.73 6.11
N GLY A 276 23.65 5.83 6.37
CA GLY A 276 24.42 5.99 7.61
C GLY A 276 23.55 5.97 8.86
N LEU A 277 22.36 6.58 8.82
CA LEU A 277 21.39 6.53 9.91
C LEU A 277 20.85 5.10 10.13
N MET A 278 20.54 4.38 9.05
CA MET A 278 20.11 2.98 9.13
C MET A 278 21.20 2.10 9.77
N GLU A 279 22.46 2.30 9.41
CA GLU A 279 23.60 1.60 10.03
C GLU A 279 23.75 1.93 11.50
N GLY A 280 23.61 3.21 11.87
CA GLY A 280 23.60 3.65 13.27
C GLY A 280 22.50 2.98 14.09
N ILE A 281 21.28 2.86 13.54
CA ILE A 281 20.16 2.16 14.19
C ILE A 281 20.45 0.66 14.33
N VAL A 282 20.94 0.01 13.28
CA VAL A 282 21.31 -1.41 13.31
C VAL A 282 22.34 -1.67 14.40
N LYS A 283 23.40 -0.85 14.48
CA LYS A 283 24.44 -0.96 15.51
C LYS A 283 23.88 -0.79 16.92
N GLN A 284 23.05 0.24 17.15
CA GLN A 284 22.38 0.44 18.45
C GLN A 284 21.53 -0.77 18.86
N LEU A 285 20.84 -1.40 17.91
CA LEU A 285 20.03 -2.58 18.18
C LEU A 285 20.90 -3.81 18.46
N GLU A 286 22.00 -4.01 17.71
CA GLU A 286 22.98 -5.07 17.94
C GLU A 286 23.66 -4.94 19.32
N ASP A 287 24.08 -3.72 19.69
CA ASP A 287 24.68 -3.44 21.00
C ASP A 287 23.69 -3.78 22.12
N ARG A 288 22.40 -3.50 21.95
CA ARG A 288 21.35 -3.87 22.92
C ARG A 288 21.14 -5.38 23.00
N VAL A 289 21.17 -6.08 21.86
CA VAL A 289 21.12 -7.54 21.83
C VAL A 289 22.33 -8.13 22.56
N ALA A 290 23.53 -7.59 22.32
CA ALA A 290 24.76 -8.02 22.98
C ALA A 290 24.77 -7.74 24.49
N GLN A 291 24.26 -6.58 24.92
CA GLN A 291 24.13 -6.21 26.34
C GLN A 291 23.13 -7.11 27.08
N CYS A 292 22.02 -7.51 26.43
CA CYS A 292 21.12 -8.53 26.96
C CYS A 292 21.80 -9.92 27.08
N GLY A 293 22.86 -10.17 26.29
CA GLY A 293 23.67 -11.38 26.30
C GLY A 293 24.88 -11.38 27.25
N ALA A 294 25.15 -10.30 27.99
CA ALA A 294 26.36 -10.17 28.83
C ALA A 294 26.03 -9.90 30.31
N SER A 295 25.85 -10.97 31.10
CA SER A 295 26.02 -10.90 32.55
C SER A 295 27.13 -11.87 32.98
N PRO A 296 28.16 -11.42 33.71
CA PRO A 296 29.28 -12.26 34.11
C PRO A 296 29.00 -12.96 35.44
N MET A 297 28.37 -14.14 35.42
CA MET A 297 28.54 -15.16 36.48
C MET A 297 27.84 -16.49 36.11
N ALA A 298 28.63 -17.50 35.76
CA ALA A 298 28.44 -18.91 36.12
C ALA A 298 29.57 -19.74 35.49
N ARG A 299 30.64 -19.94 36.28
CA ARG A 299 31.49 -21.13 36.17
C ARG A 299 30.63 -22.32 36.59
N ASP A 300 30.22 -23.18 35.66
CA ASP A 300 30.40 -24.63 35.79
C ASP A 300 30.11 -25.31 34.43
N GLY A 301 30.74 -26.47 34.22
CA GLY A 301 30.89 -27.11 32.93
C GLY A 301 29.66 -27.82 32.35
N ARG A 302 29.75 -28.05 31.03
CA ARG A 302 28.92 -28.91 30.15
C ARG A 302 27.50 -28.43 29.85
N VAL A 303 27.41 -27.34 29.10
CA VAL A 303 26.32 -27.10 28.13
C VAL A 303 26.94 -26.31 26.96
N SER A 304 26.67 -26.70 25.71
CA SER A 304 27.19 -26.06 24.50
C SER A 304 26.83 -24.57 24.46
N ARG A 305 27.64 -23.78 23.76
CA ARG A 305 27.59 -22.31 23.78
C ARG A 305 26.31 -21.73 23.16
N GLU A 306 25.60 -22.51 22.36
CA GLU A 306 24.45 -22.08 21.54
C GLU A 306 23.08 -22.44 22.15
N GLU A 307 22.99 -23.51 22.95
CA GLU A 307 21.78 -23.82 23.74
C GLU A 307 21.53 -22.78 24.84
N ARG A 308 22.60 -22.14 25.34
CA ARG A 308 22.51 -21.07 26.35
C ARG A 308 21.89 -19.77 25.84
N ASP A 309 21.88 -19.51 24.54
CA ASP A 309 21.22 -18.31 23.98
C ASP A 309 19.71 -18.50 23.83
N TYR A 310 19.22 -19.74 23.76
CA TYR A 310 17.80 -20.06 23.61
C TYR A 310 17.01 -19.86 24.92
N ASP A 311 17.52 -20.38 26.03
CA ASP A 311 16.87 -20.23 27.35
C ASP A 311 17.03 -18.79 27.89
N ARG A 312 18.09 -18.10 27.47
CA ARG A 312 18.32 -16.69 27.76
C ARG A 312 17.30 -15.77 27.10
N GLY A 313 16.78 -16.12 25.92
CA GLY A 313 15.64 -15.42 25.28
C GLY A 313 14.31 -15.52 26.03
N GLN A 314 14.13 -16.56 26.87
CA GLN A 314 13.02 -16.63 27.82
C GLN A 314 13.30 -15.83 29.11
N ALA A 315 14.55 -15.79 29.58
CA ALA A 315 14.95 -14.93 30.71
C ALA A 315 14.91 -13.42 30.38
N GLU A 316 15.21 -13.05 29.12
CA GLU A 316 14.99 -11.72 28.52
C GLU A 316 13.52 -11.28 28.62
N MET A 317 12.60 -12.26 28.70
CA MET A 317 11.16 -12.04 28.86
C MET A 317 10.77 -11.57 30.28
N LYS A 318 11.72 -11.31 31.19
CA LYS A 318 11.42 -10.74 32.52
C LYS A 318 12.13 -9.42 32.87
N PHE A 319 13.20 -9.00 32.17
CA PHE A 319 14.03 -7.88 32.63
C PHE A 319 14.21 -6.65 31.71
N SER A 320 13.73 -6.66 30.45
CA SER A 320 13.74 -5.42 29.63
C SER A 320 12.41 -4.66 29.71
N THR A 321 12.46 -3.45 30.25
CA THR A 321 11.33 -2.50 30.38
C THR A 321 10.94 -1.82 29.06
N ARG A 322 11.63 -2.10 27.95
CA ARG A 322 11.40 -1.48 26.63
C ARG A 322 11.41 -2.54 25.53
N ARG A 323 10.26 -3.17 25.32
CA ARG A 323 10.08 -4.17 24.25
C ARG A 323 9.63 -3.51 22.95
N PRO A 324 10.07 -4.01 21.79
CA PRO A 324 9.44 -3.64 20.53
C PRO A 324 7.95 -4.00 20.53
N ALA A 325 7.15 -3.19 19.86
CA ALA A 325 5.71 -3.31 19.81
C ALA A 325 5.26 -4.64 19.18
N ARG A 326 4.09 -5.11 19.64
CA ARG A 326 3.40 -6.31 19.17
C ARG A 326 4.20 -7.62 19.26
N GLY A 327 5.32 -7.65 19.97
CA GLY A 327 6.08 -8.89 20.19
C GLY A 327 7.15 -9.17 19.12
N GLU A 328 7.52 -8.18 18.30
CA GLU A 328 8.78 -8.20 17.54
C GLU A 328 9.97 -8.28 18.53
N THR A 329 10.98 -9.10 18.24
CA THR A 329 12.24 -9.10 19.01
C THR A 329 13.18 -8.03 18.52
N LEU A 330 14.13 -7.66 19.39
CA LEU A 330 15.28 -6.88 18.96
C LEU A 330 16.03 -7.59 17.81
N LEU A 331 16.16 -8.92 17.86
CA LEU A 331 16.77 -9.69 16.76
C LEU A 331 16.02 -9.55 15.43
N LEU A 332 14.68 -9.71 15.44
CA LEU A 332 13.88 -9.51 14.22
C LEU A 332 13.93 -8.06 13.73
N MET A 333 14.02 -7.09 14.63
CA MET A 333 14.16 -5.69 14.29
C MET A 333 15.52 -5.40 13.65
N VAL A 334 16.61 -5.99 14.16
CA VAL A 334 17.95 -5.95 13.54
C VAL A 334 17.90 -6.53 12.13
N ASP A 335 17.34 -7.73 11.98
CA ASP A 335 17.23 -8.41 10.69
C ASP A 335 16.41 -7.59 9.68
N ARG A 336 15.32 -6.97 10.14
CA ARG A 336 14.48 -6.09 9.33
C ARG A 336 15.26 -4.91 8.79
N TRP A 337 15.96 -4.16 9.65
CA TRP A 337 16.74 -2.99 9.25
C TRP A 337 17.95 -3.37 8.38
N ARG A 338 18.65 -4.48 8.69
CA ARG A 338 19.74 -5.02 7.84
C ARG A 338 19.24 -5.41 6.44
N THR A 339 18.08 -6.06 6.37
CA THR A 339 17.46 -6.45 5.10
C THR A 339 17.06 -5.23 4.29
N LEU A 340 16.42 -4.24 4.90
CA LEU A 340 16.07 -2.99 4.22
C LEU A 340 17.30 -2.26 3.70
N ARG A 341 18.39 -2.19 4.49
CA ARG A 341 19.66 -1.59 4.06
C ARG A 341 20.22 -2.28 2.82
N ARG A 342 20.25 -3.62 2.82
CA ARG A 342 20.73 -4.43 1.69
C ARG A 342 19.83 -4.35 0.46
N GLU A 343 18.52 -4.19 0.66
CA GLU A 343 17.58 -3.97 -0.46
C GLU A 343 17.69 -2.54 -1.03
N LEU A 344 17.96 -1.53 -0.19
CA LEU A 344 18.09 -0.13 -0.63
C LEU A 344 19.39 0.14 -1.39
N TYR A 345 20.52 -0.42 -0.96
CA TYR A 345 21.81 -0.21 -1.61
C TYR A 345 22.43 -1.53 -2.07
N ASN A 346 22.68 -1.63 -3.38
CA ASN A 346 23.30 -2.81 -3.97
C ASN A 346 24.82 -2.60 -4.08
N GLU A 347 25.57 -3.15 -3.11
CA GLU A 347 27.03 -3.09 -3.07
C GLU A 347 27.69 -3.62 -4.36
N ARG A 348 27.12 -4.64 -5.00
CA ARG A 348 27.70 -5.24 -6.22
C ARG A 348 27.56 -4.34 -7.44
N LYS A 349 26.50 -3.54 -7.50
CA LYS A 349 26.20 -2.64 -8.62
C LYS A 349 26.59 -1.19 -8.33
N GLY A 350 26.99 -0.87 -7.09
CA GLY A 350 27.38 0.47 -6.67
C GLY A 350 26.25 1.51 -6.77
N GLY A 351 24.98 1.12 -6.57
CA GLY A 351 23.85 2.01 -6.79
C GLY A 351 22.64 1.75 -5.89
N PHE A 352 21.81 2.79 -5.74
CA PHE A 352 20.59 2.76 -4.93
C PHE A 352 19.40 2.17 -5.69
N ASP A 353 18.60 1.35 -5.01
CA ASP A 353 17.26 0.94 -5.46
C ASP A 353 16.21 1.88 -4.85
N ILE A 354 15.87 2.93 -5.61
CA ILE A 354 14.90 3.95 -5.21
C ILE A 354 13.51 3.38 -4.94
N THR A 355 13.17 2.22 -5.52
CA THR A 355 11.87 1.57 -5.27
C THR A 355 11.70 1.12 -3.81
N LYS A 356 12.79 1.14 -3.02
CA LYS A 356 12.83 0.81 -1.60
C LYS A 356 12.71 1.99 -0.66
N VAL A 357 12.76 3.22 -1.16
CA VAL A 357 12.54 4.42 -0.36
C VAL A 357 11.18 4.40 0.36
N PRO A 358 10.04 4.04 -0.28
CA PRO A 358 8.76 3.94 0.41
C PRO A 358 8.75 2.87 1.51
N ASP A 359 9.44 1.73 1.29
CA ASP A 359 9.58 0.67 2.29
C ASP A 359 10.35 1.19 3.53
N VAL A 360 11.42 1.97 3.33
CA VAL A 360 12.19 2.58 4.43
C VAL A 360 11.35 3.60 5.20
N HIS A 361 10.62 4.47 4.50
CA HIS A 361 9.72 5.44 5.11
C HIS A 361 8.63 4.74 5.96
N ASP A 362 7.96 3.72 5.42
CA ASP A 362 6.94 2.94 6.14
C ASP A 362 7.49 2.32 7.43
N ASN A 363 8.72 1.79 7.39
CA ASN A 363 9.39 1.19 8.55
C ASN A 363 9.82 2.23 9.59
N ALA A 364 10.41 3.34 9.16
CA ALA A 364 10.77 4.45 10.04
C ALA A 364 9.54 5.04 10.72
N ARG A 365 8.44 5.21 9.97
CA ARG A 365 7.15 5.68 10.49
C ARG A 365 6.58 4.71 11.53
N TYR A 366 6.58 3.41 11.25
CA TYR A 366 6.14 2.39 12.20
C TYR A 366 6.95 2.44 13.50
N ASP A 367 8.28 2.52 13.39
CA ASP A 367 9.15 2.56 14.56
C ASP A 367 9.00 3.87 15.36
N CYS A 368 8.78 5.00 14.70
CA CYS A 368 8.45 6.25 15.37
C CYS A 368 7.12 6.18 16.13
N LEU A 369 6.08 5.54 15.56
CA LEU A 369 4.76 5.45 16.17
C LEU A 369 4.68 4.43 17.31
N HIS A 370 5.31 3.27 17.12
CA HIS A 370 5.09 2.11 17.98
C HIS A 370 6.31 1.74 18.82
N ASN A 371 7.50 2.12 18.38
CA ASN A 371 8.77 1.79 19.02
C ASN A 371 9.51 3.03 19.56
N TRP A 372 8.81 4.16 19.72
CA TRP A 372 9.38 5.40 20.28
C TRP A 372 10.05 5.18 21.66
N SER A 373 9.51 4.25 22.45
CA SER A 373 10.02 3.89 23.78
C SER A 373 11.43 3.33 23.73
N LEU A 374 11.87 2.78 22.59
CA LEU A 374 13.24 2.32 22.38
C LEU A 374 14.23 3.48 22.37
N LYS A 375 13.82 4.73 22.09
CA LYS A 375 14.71 5.90 22.01
C LYS A 375 15.94 5.61 21.14
N LEU A 376 15.72 5.22 19.89
CA LEU A 376 16.78 5.01 18.91
C LEU A 376 17.25 6.36 18.41
N GLU A 377 18.54 6.66 18.58
CA GLU A 377 19.12 7.93 18.16
C GLU A 377 19.14 8.02 16.63
N GLY A 378 18.67 9.14 16.08
CA GLY A 378 18.61 9.39 14.64
C GLY A 378 17.40 8.80 13.92
N LEU A 379 16.50 8.10 14.60
CA LEU A 379 15.27 7.56 14.01
C LEU A 379 14.31 8.67 13.52
N ASP A 380 14.26 9.78 14.23
CA ASP A 380 13.51 10.98 13.89
C ASP A 380 14.03 11.61 12.59
N LYS A 381 15.34 11.83 12.52
CA LYS A 381 16.01 12.36 11.35
C LYS A 381 15.89 11.40 10.14
N LEU A 382 15.97 10.09 10.38
CA LEU A 382 15.75 9.07 9.36
C LEU A 382 14.34 9.14 8.81
N TYR A 383 13.33 9.29 9.69
CA TYR A 383 11.95 9.45 9.27
C TYR A 383 11.77 10.68 8.38
N ASP A 384 12.27 11.85 8.79
CA ASP A 384 12.13 13.09 8.02
C ASP A 384 12.77 13.00 6.64
N LEU A 385 14.00 12.47 6.55
CA LEU A 385 14.71 12.29 5.29
C LEU A 385 14.04 11.25 4.39
N ALA A 386 13.65 10.10 4.95
CA ALA A 386 12.94 9.07 4.19
C ALA A 386 11.58 9.57 3.70
N LYS A 387 10.91 10.42 4.50
CA LYS A 387 9.65 11.06 4.12
C LYS A 387 9.85 12.04 2.97
N ASP A 388 10.81 12.96 3.06
CA ASP A 388 11.07 13.93 1.97
C ASP A 388 11.47 13.20 0.67
N LEU A 389 12.22 12.08 0.75
CA LEU A 389 12.50 11.21 -0.41
C LEU A 389 11.22 10.51 -0.94
N ALA A 390 10.38 9.96 -0.05
CA ALA A 390 9.15 9.28 -0.44
C ALA A 390 8.12 10.24 -1.07
N ASP A 391 8.00 11.47 -0.56
CA ASP A 391 7.17 12.55 -1.10
C ASP A 391 7.59 12.90 -2.55
N CYS A 392 8.85 12.68 -2.92
CA CYS A 392 9.34 12.82 -4.30
C CYS A 392 9.00 11.60 -5.18
N VAL A 393 9.27 10.40 -4.68
CA VAL A 393 9.19 9.15 -5.45
C VAL A 393 7.74 8.75 -5.70
N VAL A 394 6.93 8.65 -4.64
CA VAL A 394 5.60 8.01 -4.70
C VAL A 394 4.65 8.67 -5.69
N PRO A 395 4.48 10.02 -5.71
CA PRO A 395 3.57 10.66 -6.66
C PRO A 395 4.03 10.57 -8.12
N GLN A 396 5.34 10.43 -8.34
CA GLN A 396 5.96 10.33 -9.66
C GLN A 396 5.93 8.89 -10.22
N GLU A 397 5.77 7.85 -9.38
CA GLU A 397 5.55 6.47 -9.85
C GLU A 397 4.28 6.30 -10.70
N TYR A 398 3.32 7.23 -10.56
CA TYR A 398 2.04 7.24 -11.29
C TYR A 398 2.01 8.26 -12.43
N GLY A 399 3.19 8.64 -12.97
CA GLY A 399 3.38 9.54 -14.09
C GLY A 399 4.26 10.74 -13.75
N ILE A 400 5.14 11.15 -14.66
CA ILE A 400 6.00 12.34 -14.54
C ILE A 400 5.32 13.55 -15.17
N THR A 401 4.87 13.39 -16.41
CA THR A 401 4.16 14.42 -17.19
C THR A 401 2.64 14.36 -16.96
N VAL A 402 1.92 15.42 -17.35
CA VAL A 402 0.45 15.43 -17.28
C VAL A 402 -0.17 14.31 -18.16
N PRO A 403 0.25 14.10 -19.43
CA PRO A 403 -0.25 13.00 -20.25
C PRO A 403 -0.02 11.60 -19.66
N GLU A 404 1.15 11.36 -19.06
CA GLU A 404 1.44 10.09 -18.39
C GLU A 404 0.53 9.89 -17.17
N LYS A 405 0.36 10.93 -16.34
CA LYS A 405 -0.53 10.87 -15.16
C LYS A 405 -1.99 10.61 -15.57
N GLN A 406 -2.44 11.18 -16.68
CA GLN A 406 -3.77 10.90 -17.25
C GLN A 406 -3.89 9.46 -17.74
N THR A 407 -2.90 8.97 -18.47
CA THR A 407 -2.90 7.63 -19.07
C THR A 407 -2.81 6.53 -18.01
N ILE A 408 -1.80 6.60 -17.13
CA ILE A 408 -1.61 5.65 -16.03
C ILE A 408 -2.83 5.70 -15.09
N GLY A 409 -3.28 6.92 -14.76
CA GLY A 409 -4.47 7.14 -13.93
C GLY A 409 -5.69 6.43 -14.49
N SER A 410 -6.04 6.75 -15.73
CA SER A 410 -7.22 6.22 -16.43
C SER A 410 -7.18 4.69 -16.57
N LYS A 411 -6.04 4.12 -16.98
CA LYS A 411 -5.90 2.66 -17.16
C LYS A 411 -5.97 1.92 -15.82
N MET A 412 -5.33 2.43 -14.77
CA MET A 412 -5.24 1.74 -13.48
C MET A 412 -6.56 1.76 -12.71
N CYS A 413 -7.28 2.88 -12.72
CA CYS A 413 -8.55 3.01 -11.99
C CYS A 413 -9.79 2.81 -12.87
N ASN A 414 -9.66 2.36 -14.12
CA ASN A 414 -10.77 2.20 -15.08
C ASN A 414 -12.01 1.50 -14.49
N ALA A 415 -11.82 0.35 -13.84
CA ALA A 415 -12.92 -0.39 -13.22
C ALA A 415 -13.59 0.39 -12.06
N LEU A 416 -12.81 1.16 -11.30
CA LEU A 416 -13.33 2.03 -10.25
C LEU A 416 -14.09 3.22 -10.83
N LEU A 417 -13.61 3.82 -11.93
CA LEU A 417 -14.31 4.90 -12.64
C LEU A 417 -15.66 4.43 -13.19
N GLU A 418 -15.67 3.25 -13.84
CA GLU A 418 -16.89 2.59 -14.33
C GLU A 418 -17.88 2.41 -13.18
N LYS A 419 -17.41 1.93 -12.02
CA LYS A 419 -18.28 1.73 -10.87
C LYS A 419 -18.80 3.03 -10.27
N ILE A 420 -17.97 4.07 -10.16
CA ILE A 420 -18.42 5.38 -9.71
C ILE A 420 -19.52 5.90 -10.65
N ARG A 421 -19.33 5.80 -11.98
CA ARG A 421 -20.34 6.18 -12.97
C ARG A 421 -21.63 5.39 -12.77
N MET A 422 -21.55 4.07 -12.69
CA MET A 422 -22.72 3.20 -12.49
C MET A 422 -23.46 3.48 -11.18
N ASP A 423 -22.73 3.74 -10.09
CA ASP A 423 -23.33 4.09 -8.80
C ASP A 423 -24.09 5.43 -8.86
N LEU A 424 -23.59 6.42 -9.62
CA LEU A 424 -24.28 7.69 -9.86
C LEU A 424 -25.56 7.48 -10.70
N ILE A 425 -25.47 6.71 -11.79
CA ILE A 425 -26.62 6.38 -12.65
C ILE A 425 -27.73 5.68 -11.84
N ILE A 426 -27.36 4.65 -11.06
CA ILE A 426 -28.30 3.91 -10.20
C ILE A 426 -28.94 4.84 -9.17
N ALA A 427 -28.16 5.77 -8.58
CA ALA A 427 -28.67 6.71 -7.60
C ALA A 427 -29.70 7.69 -8.20
N ARG A 428 -29.54 8.11 -9.46
CA ARG A 428 -30.52 8.95 -10.18
C ARG A 428 -31.79 8.19 -10.60
N GLY A 429 -31.73 6.87 -10.68
CA GLY A 429 -32.89 6.05 -11.08
C GLY A 429 -33.20 6.05 -12.56
N THR A 430 -32.23 6.40 -13.41
CA THR A 430 -32.37 6.51 -14.87
C THR A 430 -32.16 5.18 -15.60
N ASN A 431 -32.01 4.05 -14.90
CA ASN A 431 -31.97 2.73 -15.54
C ASN A 431 -33.40 2.32 -15.91
N GLU A 432 -33.73 2.40 -17.20
CA GLU A 432 -34.96 1.83 -17.78
C GLU A 432 -34.93 0.29 -17.74
N ASP A 433 -33.72 -0.30 -17.72
CA ASP A 433 -33.51 -1.73 -17.53
C ASP A 433 -33.45 -2.09 -16.03
N ASP A 434 -34.59 -2.51 -15.50
CA ASP A 434 -34.78 -3.09 -14.16
C ASP A 434 -34.08 -4.47 -13.98
N SER A 435 -33.06 -4.76 -14.81
CA SER A 435 -32.50 -6.11 -14.99
C SER A 435 -31.30 -6.42 -14.07
N ASP A 436 -30.60 -5.44 -13.52
CA ASP A 436 -29.47 -5.69 -12.61
C ASP A 436 -29.87 -5.60 -11.12
N MET A 437 -30.69 -6.57 -10.71
CA MET A 437 -31.11 -6.81 -9.32
C MET A 437 -29.93 -7.03 -8.34
N ARG A 438 -28.66 -7.15 -8.78
CA ARG A 438 -27.48 -7.19 -7.87
C ARG A 438 -27.36 -5.95 -6.99
N TYR A 439 -27.99 -4.85 -7.40
CA TYR A 439 -27.91 -3.57 -6.72
C TYR A 439 -29.11 -3.25 -5.82
N ASN A 440 -30.18 -4.04 -5.91
CA ASN A 440 -31.35 -4.01 -5.02
C ASN A 440 -31.15 -4.91 -3.78
N LEU A 441 -32.15 -4.96 -2.89
CA LEU A 441 -32.20 -5.93 -1.79
C LEU A 441 -32.02 -7.36 -2.34
N ASP A 442 -31.22 -8.18 -1.65
CA ASP A 442 -31.27 -9.62 -1.84
C ASP A 442 -32.59 -10.13 -1.23
N LEU A 443 -33.57 -10.42 -2.11
CA LEU A 443 -34.92 -10.84 -1.74
C LEU A 443 -34.97 -12.23 -1.11
N SER A 444 -33.87 -13.00 -1.14
CA SER A 444 -33.80 -14.34 -0.54
C SER A 444 -33.97 -14.36 0.99
N HIS A 445 -33.82 -13.22 1.66
CA HIS A 445 -33.99 -13.08 3.11
C HIS A 445 -35.22 -12.24 3.51
N ALA A 446 -36.10 -11.92 2.54
CA ALA A 446 -37.25 -11.05 2.75
C ALA A 446 -38.48 -11.76 3.34
N GLU A 447 -38.52 -13.10 3.34
CA GLU A 447 -39.66 -13.86 3.89
C GLU A 447 -39.79 -13.73 5.42
N ASP A 448 -38.68 -13.44 6.12
CA ASP A 448 -38.63 -13.39 7.59
C ASP A 448 -38.80 -11.98 8.19
N LEU A 449 -38.84 -10.92 7.37
CA LEU A 449 -38.91 -9.53 7.85
C LEU A 449 -40.01 -8.76 7.10
N PRO A 450 -40.99 -8.15 7.79
CA PRO A 450 -42.00 -7.30 7.15
C PRO A 450 -41.34 -6.00 6.66
N ILE A 451 -40.83 -6.02 5.43
CA ILE A 451 -40.19 -4.87 4.78
C ILE A 451 -41.27 -4.07 4.05
N ASN A 452 -41.67 -2.94 4.65
CA ASN A 452 -42.73 -2.04 4.12
C ASN A 452 -42.43 -1.38 2.76
N SER A 453 -41.24 -1.56 2.19
CA SER A 453 -40.82 -0.91 0.95
C SER A 453 -39.94 -1.84 0.10
N LEU A 454 -40.58 -2.68 -0.69
CA LEU A 454 -39.96 -3.50 -1.74
C LEU A 454 -39.41 -2.55 -2.81
N GLY A 455 -38.08 -2.51 -3.01
CA GLY A 455 -37.42 -1.60 -3.96
C GLY A 455 -36.46 -0.56 -3.35
N ARG A 456 -36.10 -0.66 -2.06
CA ARG A 456 -35.10 0.23 -1.45
C ARG A 456 -33.73 0.11 -2.14
N ARG A 457 -33.22 1.25 -2.62
CA ARG A 457 -31.91 1.39 -3.27
C ARG A 457 -30.83 1.71 -2.24
N VAL A 458 -29.65 1.14 -2.44
CA VAL A 458 -28.47 1.40 -1.62
C VAL A 458 -28.11 2.89 -1.68
N ARG A 459 -28.20 3.56 -0.53
CA ARG A 459 -27.92 5.01 -0.39
C ARG A 459 -26.43 5.28 -0.18
N THR A 460 -25.72 4.36 0.48
CA THR A 460 -24.32 4.57 0.85
C THR A 460 -23.46 3.38 0.42
N ARG A 461 -22.37 3.66 -0.29
CA ARG A 461 -21.39 2.67 -0.71
C ARG A 461 -20.02 3.07 -0.21
N LEU A 462 -19.35 2.17 0.51
CA LEU A 462 -18.03 2.40 1.07
C LEU A 462 -17.01 1.47 0.41
N TYR A 463 -16.00 2.06 -0.22
CA TYR A 463 -14.92 1.34 -0.89
C TYR A 463 -13.61 1.51 -0.11
N PHE A 464 -13.00 0.40 0.31
CA PHE A 464 -11.69 0.40 0.96
C PHE A 464 -10.64 -0.21 0.03
N THR A 465 -9.56 0.53 -0.22
CA THR A 465 -8.55 0.21 -1.22
C THR A 465 -7.15 0.69 -0.81
N SER A 466 -6.17 0.44 -1.67
CA SER A 466 -4.76 0.84 -1.51
C SER A 466 -4.50 2.27 -1.94
N GLU A 467 -3.33 2.80 -1.57
CA GLU A 467 -2.84 4.11 -2.00
C GLU A 467 -2.86 4.28 -3.52
N SER A 468 -2.41 3.27 -4.25
CA SER A 468 -2.27 3.33 -5.71
C SER A 468 -3.57 3.70 -6.43
N HIS A 469 -4.72 3.18 -5.97
CA HIS A 469 -6.02 3.53 -6.55
C HIS A 469 -6.43 4.97 -6.25
N LEU A 470 -6.03 5.50 -5.10
CA LEU A 470 -6.35 6.88 -4.72
C LEU A 470 -5.45 7.89 -5.43
N GLN A 471 -4.16 7.58 -5.61
CA GLN A 471 -3.24 8.42 -6.38
C GLN A 471 -3.72 8.54 -7.84
N THR A 472 -4.12 7.42 -8.43
CA THR A 472 -4.61 7.38 -9.82
C THR A 472 -5.97 8.03 -9.98
N LEU A 473 -6.91 7.83 -9.05
CA LEU A 473 -8.17 8.57 -9.02
C LEU A 473 -7.94 10.09 -8.88
N LEU A 474 -7.01 10.49 -8.00
CA LEU A 474 -6.67 11.91 -7.81
C LEU A 474 -6.09 12.52 -9.08
N ASN A 475 -5.23 11.80 -9.81
CA ASN A 475 -4.69 12.26 -11.09
C ASN A 475 -5.79 12.46 -12.14
N VAL A 476 -6.75 11.53 -12.23
CA VAL A 476 -7.89 11.65 -13.16
C VAL A 476 -8.77 12.85 -12.82
N LEU A 477 -9.04 13.10 -11.53
CA LEU A 477 -9.82 14.26 -11.11
C LEU A 477 -9.07 15.59 -11.28
N ARG A 478 -7.75 15.57 -11.09
CA ARG A 478 -6.90 16.77 -11.11
C ARG A 478 -6.62 17.26 -12.53
N TYR A 479 -6.41 16.36 -13.49
CA TYR A 479 -5.99 16.71 -14.84
C TYR A 479 -7.11 16.44 -15.85
N PRO A 480 -7.80 17.48 -16.37
CA PRO A 480 -8.89 17.30 -17.31
C PRO A 480 -8.39 16.63 -18.60
N ILE A 481 -9.13 15.64 -19.08
CA ILE A 481 -8.79 14.88 -20.29
C ILE A 481 -9.55 15.45 -21.49
N GLY A 482 -8.83 15.76 -22.56
CA GLY A 482 -9.38 16.40 -23.76
C GLY A 482 -9.75 17.88 -23.52
N ASN A 483 -10.66 18.42 -24.33
CA ASN A 483 -11.06 19.83 -24.25
C ASN A 483 -12.16 20.10 -23.20
N ARG A 484 -12.06 19.49 -22.03
CA ARG A 484 -13.08 19.57 -20.96
C ARG A 484 -12.63 20.48 -19.83
N SER A 485 -13.58 21.12 -19.15
CA SER A 485 -13.27 21.87 -17.93
C SER A 485 -12.91 20.94 -16.77
N SER A 486 -12.13 21.47 -15.83
CA SER A 486 -11.72 20.76 -14.62
C SER A 486 -12.92 20.43 -13.73
N VAL A 487 -12.95 19.21 -13.18
CA VAL A 487 -13.94 18.79 -12.17
C VAL A 487 -13.62 19.28 -10.76
N VAL A 488 -12.45 19.91 -10.59
CA VAL A 488 -11.92 20.46 -9.34
C VAL A 488 -11.77 21.97 -9.49
N THR A 489 -12.10 22.74 -8.45
CA THR A 489 -11.91 24.21 -8.47
C THR A 489 -10.42 24.56 -8.46
N GLU A 490 -10.08 25.80 -8.83
CA GLU A 490 -8.69 26.24 -8.84
C GLU A 490 -8.06 26.21 -7.44
N GLU A 491 -8.80 26.62 -6.40
CA GLU A 491 -8.34 26.54 -5.01
C GLU A 491 -8.08 25.09 -4.57
N ALA A 492 -8.98 24.20 -4.97
CA ALA A 492 -8.86 22.78 -4.67
C ALA A 492 -7.69 22.14 -5.44
N ALA A 493 -7.42 22.56 -6.68
CA ALA A 493 -6.26 22.14 -7.44
C ALA A 493 -4.94 22.58 -6.77
N ARG A 494 -4.88 23.82 -6.25
CA ARG A 494 -3.73 24.30 -5.45
C ARG A 494 -3.56 23.50 -4.16
N MET A 495 -4.65 23.21 -3.44
CA MET A 495 -4.63 22.40 -2.23
C MET A 495 -4.13 20.96 -2.49
N ILE A 496 -4.64 20.33 -3.54
CA ILE A 496 -4.18 19.01 -3.99
C ILE A 496 -2.70 19.06 -4.37
N SER A 497 -2.27 20.09 -5.10
CA SER A 497 -0.86 20.27 -5.50
C SER A 497 0.09 20.35 -4.31
N ARG A 498 -0.37 20.93 -3.19
CA ARG A 498 0.39 21.04 -1.93
C ARG A 498 0.31 19.82 -1.03
N THR A 499 -0.61 18.88 -1.31
CA THR A 499 -0.76 17.66 -0.51
C THR A 499 0.46 16.77 -0.73
N LYS A 500 1.18 16.50 0.35
CA LYS A 500 2.49 15.80 0.32
C LYS A 500 2.36 14.30 0.20
N GLU A 501 1.57 13.70 1.10
CA GLU A 501 1.30 12.27 1.10
C GLU A 501 -0.20 12.01 1.26
N LEU A 502 -0.68 10.93 0.65
CA LEU A 502 -1.96 10.36 1.01
C LEU A 502 -1.69 9.48 2.24
N CYS A 503 -2.29 9.71 3.39
CA CYS A 503 -2.03 8.93 4.60
C CYS A 503 -2.98 7.74 4.79
N TYR A 504 -2.75 6.97 5.86
CA TYR A 504 -3.78 6.05 6.34
C TYR A 504 -5.13 6.78 6.45
N LEU A 505 -6.21 6.14 5.98
CA LEU A 505 -7.57 6.67 5.93
C LEU A 505 -7.82 7.87 5.02
N THR A 506 -6.94 8.18 4.04
CA THR A 506 -7.30 9.09 2.94
C THR A 506 -8.65 8.71 2.35
N SER A 507 -9.53 9.68 2.16
CA SER A 507 -10.91 9.43 1.73
C SER A 507 -11.36 10.43 0.67
N PHE A 508 -12.04 9.92 -0.35
CA PHE A 508 -12.86 10.69 -1.27
C PHE A 508 -14.33 10.39 -0.96
N VAL A 509 -15.17 11.41 -0.94
CA VAL A 509 -16.61 11.28 -0.76
C VAL A 509 -17.30 12.00 -1.91
N LEU A 510 -18.13 11.27 -2.65
CA LEU A 510 -18.97 11.84 -3.69
C LEU A 510 -20.40 11.87 -3.15
N ARG A 511 -20.98 13.07 -3.03
CA ARG A 511 -22.37 13.25 -2.60
C ARG A 511 -23.20 13.70 -3.79
N LEU A 512 -24.25 12.95 -4.09
CA LEU A 512 -25.24 13.31 -5.10
C LEU A 512 -26.43 13.97 -4.42
N PHE A 513 -26.82 15.15 -4.90
CA PHE A 513 -27.99 15.89 -4.48
C PHE A 513 -28.95 16.01 -5.65
N GLU A 514 -30.24 15.93 -5.36
CA GLU A 514 -31.32 16.14 -6.32
C GLU A 514 -32.12 17.38 -5.92
N ASP A 515 -32.35 18.26 -6.89
CA ASP A 515 -33.22 19.42 -6.77
C ASP A 515 -34.61 19.07 -7.34
N LEU A 516 -35.58 18.90 -6.45
CA LEU A 516 -36.94 18.48 -6.81
C LEU A 516 -37.76 19.60 -7.48
N GLU A 517 -37.29 20.86 -7.41
CA GLU A 517 -37.97 22.00 -8.04
C GLU A 517 -37.70 22.05 -9.55
N LYS A 518 -36.65 21.36 -10.02
CA LYS A 518 -36.25 21.33 -11.43
C LYS A 518 -36.88 20.17 -12.20
N PRO A 519 -37.20 20.36 -13.49
CA PRO A 519 -37.75 19.29 -14.30
C PRO A 519 -36.74 18.14 -14.47
N PRO A 520 -37.20 16.89 -14.69
CA PRO A 520 -36.31 15.72 -14.83
C PRO A 520 -35.27 15.84 -15.94
N THR A 521 -35.54 16.68 -16.94
CA THR A 521 -34.68 16.93 -18.10
C THR A 521 -33.60 17.99 -17.84
N ASP A 522 -33.63 18.69 -16.70
CA ASP A 522 -32.67 19.74 -16.40
C ASP A 522 -31.29 19.14 -16.04
N PRO A 523 -30.21 19.49 -16.76
CA PRO A 523 -28.86 18.97 -16.50
C PRO A 523 -28.30 19.37 -15.13
N THR A 524 -28.89 20.38 -14.49
CA THR A 524 -28.53 20.90 -13.16
C THR A 524 -29.43 20.40 -12.04
N ARG A 525 -30.42 19.54 -12.34
CA ARG A 525 -31.24 18.85 -11.33
C ARG A 525 -30.37 18.03 -10.37
N PHE A 526 -29.37 17.35 -10.92
CA PHE A 526 -28.45 16.51 -10.16
C PHE A 526 -27.10 17.20 -9.98
N ARG A 527 -26.78 17.53 -8.72
CA ARG A 527 -25.52 18.15 -8.32
C ARG A 527 -24.65 17.14 -7.59
N VAL A 528 -23.38 17.07 -7.95
CA VAL A 528 -22.36 16.29 -7.26
C VAL A 528 -21.44 17.21 -6.47
N GLU A 529 -21.13 16.80 -5.26
CA GLU A 529 -20.08 17.39 -4.45
C GLU A 529 -18.99 16.35 -4.20
N ILE A 530 -17.74 16.75 -4.43
CA ILE A 530 -16.57 15.90 -4.21
C ILE A 530 -15.84 16.45 -2.97
N LEU A 531 -15.69 15.62 -1.94
CA LEU A 531 -14.91 15.93 -0.74
C LEU A 531 -13.64 15.07 -0.72
N PHE A 532 -12.56 15.64 -0.21
CA PHE A 532 -11.26 14.99 -0.07
C PHE A 532 -10.69 15.20 1.33
N SER A 533 -10.12 14.16 1.90
CA SER A 533 -9.24 14.25 3.07
C SER A 533 -7.95 13.50 2.80
N PRO A 534 -6.77 14.11 3.08
CA PRO A 534 -5.49 13.43 2.95
C PRO A 534 -5.32 12.29 3.95
N GLY A 535 -6.21 12.12 4.94
CA GLY A 535 -6.14 11.06 5.94
C GLY A 535 -5.45 11.54 7.22
N VAL A 536 -4.71 10.65 7.88
CA VAL A 536 -4.07 10.96 9.16
C VAL A 536 -2.84 11.87 8.99
N VAL A 537 -2.92 13.12 9.44
CA VAL A 537 -1.95 14.19 9.08
C VAL A 537 -0.88 14.49 10.14
N LYS A 538 -0.94 13.89 11.34
CA LYS A 538 -0.02 14.27 12.42
C LYS A 538 1.32 13.53 12.33
N HIS A 539 2.40 14.27 12.55
CA HIS A 539 3.75 13.72 12.62
C HIS A 539 3.86 12.69 13.76
N PRO A 540 4.44 11.50 13.51
CA PRO A 540 4.59 10.44 14.51
C PRO A 540 5.25 10.80 15.85
N LEU A 541 5.96 11.93 15.94
CA LEU A 541 6.84 12.28 17.06
C LEU A 541 6.29 13.43 17.91
N LEU A 542 5.17 14.02 17.52
CA LEU A 542 4.57 15.10 18.30
C LEU A 542 3.90 14.53 19.56
N PRO A 543 4.28 14.99 20.77
CA PRO A 543 3.68 14.53 22.01
C PRO A 543 2.26 15.11 22.11
N ASP A 544 1.27 14.33 21.69
CA ASP A 544 -0.13 14.43 22.11
C ASP A 544 -0.95 13.33 21.42
N ASP A 545 -1.78 12.65 22.20
CA ASP A 545 -2.33 11.29 21.99
C ASP A 545 -3.39 11.14 20.88
N HIS A 546 -3.45 12.07 19.93
CA HIS A 546 -4.44 12.02 18.86
C HIS A 546 -3.82 12.33 17.49
N LEU A 547 -3.37 11.27 16.81
CA LEU A 547 -3.28 11.27 15.36
C LEU A 547 -4.71 11.44 14.82
N HIS A 548 -5.13 12.68 14.58
CA HIS A 548 -6.43 12.96 13.99
C HIS A 548 -6.39 12.82 12.47
N THR A 549 -7.49 12.33 11.91
CA THR A 549 -7.77 12.39 10.48
C THR A 549 -8.08 13.84 10.10
N ALA A 550 -7.47 14.32 9.01
CA ALA A 550 -7.77 15.63 8.48
C ALA A 550 -9.26 15.71 8.08
N PRO A 551 -9.90 16.87 8.26
CA PRO A 551 -11.29 17.05 7.88
C PRO A 551 -11.47 16.86 6.37
N LEU A 552 -12.71 16.53 5.98
CA LEU A 552 -13.12 16.49 4.58
C LEU A 552 -13.23 17.92 4.04
N VAL A 553 -12.48 18.22 2.98
CA VAL A 553 -12.47 19.51 2.30
C VAL A 553 -13.14 19.35 0.92
N PRO A 554 -14.05 20.25 0.52
CA PRO A 554 -14.68 20.18 -0.79
C PRO A 554 -13.69 20.53 -1.90
N LEU A 555 -13.55 19.61 -2.86
CA LEU A 555 -12.85 19.83 -4.12
C LEU A 555 -13.69 20.59 -5.13
N HIS A 556 -15.01 20.33 -5.12
CA HIS A 556 -15.99 21.03 -5.93
C HIS A 556 -17.36 20.89 -5.28
N LYS A 557 -18.03 22.01 -4.99
CA LYS A 557 -19.35 22.01 -4.33
C LYS A 557 -20.50 21.91 -5.32
N ASN A 558 -20.39 22.53 -6.48
CA ASN A 558 -21.51 22.72 -7.40
C ASN A 558 -21.27 22.07 -8.76
N LEU A 559 -20.81 20.82 -8.77
CA LEU A 559 -20.53 20.10 -10.01
C LEU A 559 -21.84 19.54 -10.56
N SER A 560 -22.12 19.66 -11.86
CA SER A 560 -23.26 18.93 -12.42
C SER A 560 -22.90 17.45 -12.57
N CYS A 561 -23.86 16.56 -12.35
CA CYS A 561 -23.64 15.11 -12.50
C CYS A 561 -23.19 14.76 -13.92
N ALA A 562 -23.79 15.40 -14.94
CA ALA A 562 -23.43 15.21 -16.33
C ALA A 562 -21.98 15.60 -16.64
N HIS A 563 -21.47 16.67 -16.00
CA HIS A 563 -20.09 17.09 -16.19
C HIS A 563 -19.09 16.09 -15.59
N LEU A 564 -19.38 15.56 -14.39
CA LEU A 564 -18.56 14.50 -13.79
C LEU A 564 -18.61 13.22 -14.63
N GLU A 565 -19.80 12.76 -15.03
CA GLU A 565 -19.97 11.58 -15.88
C GLU A 565 -19.20 11.70 -17.18
N GLY A 566 -19.31 12.86 -17.85
CA GLY A 566 -18.50 13.18 -19.00
C GLY A 566 -17.02 13.01 -18.69
N SER A 567 -16.49 13.69 -17.68
CA SER A 567 -15.07 13.59 -17.30
C SER A 567 -14.61 12.13 -17.08
N LEU A 568 -15.40 11.34 -16.35
CA LEU A 568 -15.13 9.91 -16.14
C LEU A 568 -15.10 9.15 -17.47
N GLU A 569 -16.06 9.39 -18.38
CA GLU A 569 -16.12 8.78 -19.72
C GLU A 569 -14.88 9.08 -20.56
N ALA A 570 -14.33 10.30 -20.53
CA ALA A 570 -13.07 10.56 -21.25
C ALA A 570 -11.92 9.72 -20.70
N ALA A 571 -11.84 9.59 -19.37
CA ALA A 571 -10.81 8.77 -18.76
C ALA A 571 -10.96 7.30 -19.21
N MET A 572 -12.18 6.76 -19.20
CA MET A 572 -12.42 5.39 -19.64
C MET A 572 -12.15 5.19 -21.15
N THR A 573 -12.45 6.19 -21.99
CA THR A 573 -12.09 6.18 -23.41
C THR A 573 -10.57 6.22 -23.61
N LEU A 574 -9.85 7.07 -22.87
CA LEU A 574 -8.38 7.13 -22.90
C LEU A 574 -7.74 5.81 -22.39
N ALA A 575 -8.38 5.14 -21.44
CA ALA A 575 -7.92 3.82 -20.99
C ALA A 575 -8.06 2.75 -22.09
N ALA A 576 -9.05 2.89 -22.98
CA ALA A 576 -9.31 1.97 -24.09
C ALA A 576 -8.45 2.24 -25.33
N THR A 577 -7.87 3.44 -25.47
CA THR A 577 -6.96 3.72 -26.58
C THR A 577 -5.65 2.94 -26.45
N PRO A 578 -5.25 2.16 -27.48
CA PRO A 578 -3.94 1.52 -27.49
C PRO A 578 -2.83 2.57 -27.43
N HIS A 579 -1.71 2.22 -26.81
CA HIS A 579 -0.56 3.12 -26.65
C HIS A 579 -0.15 3.69 -28.02
N VAL A 580 -0.22 5.01 -28.17
CA VAL A 580 0.19 5.70 -29.40
C VAL A 580 1.69 5.99 -29.28
N ASP A 581 2.45 5.31 -30.14
CA ASP A 581 3.81 5.59 -30.60
C ASP A 581 4.93 5.72 -29.54
N GLU A 582 5.63 4.60 -29.27
CA GLU A 582 6.85 4.57 -28.43
C GLU A 582 7.89 5.59 -28.90
N ALA A 583 7.95 5.89 -30.20
CA ALA A 583 8.90 6.82 -30.79
C ALA A 583 8.62 8.30 -30.44
N ALA A 584 7.37 8.68 -30.18
CA ALA A 584 7.01 10.06 -29.81
C ALA A 584 7.39 10.36 -28.35
N HIS A 585 7.14 9.39 -27.45
CA HIS A 585 7.54 9.52 -26.05
C HIS A 585 9.05 9.36 -25.84
N GLU A 586 9.74 8.50 -26.60
CA GLU A 586 11.21 8.43 -26.55
C GLU A 586 11.86 9.75 -26.97
N ARG A 587 11.30 10.47 -27.95
CA ARG A 587 11.75 11.81 -28.34
C ARG A 587 11.51 12.85 -27.27
N GLU A 588 10.35 12.83 -26.61
CA GLU A 588 10.01 13.75 -25.51
C GLU A 588 10.92 13.49 -24.29
N GLU A 589 11.22 12.22 -24.00
CA GLU A 589 12.16 11.82 -22.96
C GLU A 589 13.61 12.17 -23.34
N GLU A 590 14.02 12.02 -24.60
CA GLU A 590 15.31 12.49 -25.11
C GLU A 590 15.44 14.01 -25.03
N LEU A 591 14.37 14.76 -25.28
CA LEU A 591 14.33 16.22 -25.11
C LEU A 591 14.46 16.62 -23.64
N LEU A 592 13.74 15.97 -22.73
CA LEU A 592 13.89 16.17 -21.28
C LEU A 592 15.28 15.75 -20.79
N ARG A 593 15.86 14.69 -21.38
CA ARG A 593 17.25 14.24 -21.10
C ARG A 593 18.28 15.24 -21.61
N ALA A 594 18.09 15.80 -22.80
CA ALA A 594 18.97 16.82 -23.37
C ALA A 594 18.92 18.11 -22.53
N GLN A 595 17.73 18.53 -22.11
CA GLN A 595 17.54 19.67 -21.19
C GLN A 595 18.17 19.45 -19.80
N TRP A 596 18.31 18.19 -19.37
CA TRP A 596 18.95 17.85 -18.09
C TRP A 596 20.47 17.69 -18.19
N GLN A 597 20.99 17.18 -19.31
CA GLN A 597 22.43 16.93 -19.50
C GLN A 597 23.20 18.20 -19.90
N ASP A 598 22.57 19.09 -20.67
CA ASP A 598 23.14 20.41 -20.98
C ASP A 598 22.75 21.40 -19.88
N GLY A 599 23.54 21.43 -18.81
CA GLY A 599 23.36 22.38 -17.72
C GLY A 599 23.14 23.82 -18.22
N GLY A 600 21.92 24.34 -18.05
CA GLY A 600 21.61 25.77 -18.04
C GLY A 600 21.89 26.60 -19.30
N ALA A 601 22.15 26.03 -20.48
CA ALA A 601 22.59 26.82 -21.64
C ALA A 601 21.67 26.84 -22.88
N CYS A 602 20.65 25.99 -23.01
CA CYS A 602 19.76 26.01 -24.18
C CYS A 602 18.32 26.40 -23.83
N LEU A 603 18.14 27.68 -23.50
CA LEU A 603 16.87 28.39 -23.69
C LEU A 603 16.73 28.74 -25.18
N PHE A 604 15.52 28.54 -25.72
CA PHE A 604 14.99 28.87 -27.06
C PHE A 604 14.68 27.67 -27.97
N ALA A 605 13.59 26.93 -27.66
CA ALA A 605 12.90 26.11 -28.67
C ALA A 605 11.44 25.76 -28.30
N PHE A 606 10.69 26.63 -27.61
CA PHE A 606 9.27 26.34 -27.30
C PHE A 606 8.27 27.45 -27.65
N GLU A 607 8.70 28.50 -28.37
CA GLU A 607 7.78 29.53 -28.90
C GLU A 607 7.48 29.42 -30.41
N SER A 608 7.97 28.38 -31.10
CA SER A 608 7.76 28.25 -32.57
C SER A 608 6.77 27.16 -32.99
N LEU A 609 6.13 26.42 -32.09
CA LEU A 609 5.27 25.27 -32.45
C LEU A 609 3.79 25.40 -32.04
N CYS A 610 3.36 26.57 -31.59
CA CYS A 610 1.95 26.89 -31.37
C CYS A 610 1.64 28.30 -31.87
N GLY A 611 1.65 28.49 -33.19
CA GLY A 611 1.27 29.75 -33.81
C GLY A 611 1.12 29.58 -35.32
N GLU A 612 -0.05 29.98 -35.83
CA GLU A 612 -0.35 30.26 -37.24
C GLU A 612 -0.75 29.06 -38.12
N GLY A 613 -2.05 28.75 -38.05
CA GLY A 613 -2.78 28.47 -39.27
C GLY A 613 -3.04 29.78 -40.02
N ALA A 614 -2.26 30.06 -41.07
CA ALA A 614 -2.67 30.87 -42.22
C ALA A 614 -1.61 30.82 -43.35
N LEU A 615 -2.11 30.62 -44.57
CA LEU A 615 -1.49 30.95 -45.87
C LEU A 615 -0.43 29.98 -46.43
N LEU A 616 -0.96 29.02 -47.19
CA LEU A 616 -0.38 28.53 -48.45
C LEU A 616 -0.10 29.72 -49.39
N HIS A 617 1.16 30.04 -49.66
CA HIS A 617 1.66 30.37 -51.01
C HIS A 617 3.20 30.49 -51.01
N GLU A 618 3.81 29.82 -51.99
CA GLU A 618 5.09 30.12 -52.65
C GLU A 618 6.24 30.74 -51.82
N CYS A 619 7.34 30.00 -51.66
CA CYS A 619 8.58 30.31 -52.40
C CYS A 619 9.69 29.27 -52.16
N THR A 620 10.14 28.74 -53.29
CA THR A 620 11.36 27.98 -53.56
C THR A 620 12.66 28.69 -53.20
N LEU A 621 13.66 27.89 -52.78
CA LEU A 621 15.10 27.99 -53.07
C LEU A 621 15.81 29.34 -52.82
N LYS A 622 16.59 29.42 -51.73
CA LYS A 622 18.07 29.46 -51.76
C LYS A 622 18.66 29.41 -50.36
#